data_AF-A0AAV5JAS4-F1
#
_entry.id   AF-A0AAV5JAS4-F1
#
_cell.length_a   1.000
_cell.length_b   1.000
_cell.length_c   1.000
_cell.angle_alpha   90.00
_cell.angle_beta   90.00
_cell.angle_gamma   90.00
#
_symmetry.space_group_name_H-M   'P 1'
#
loop_
_entity.id
_entity.type
_entity.pdbx_description
1 polymer ?
#
loop_
_entity_poly.entity_id
_entity_poly.type
_entity_poly.pdbx_seq_one_letter_code
_entity_poly.pdbx_strand_id
1 'polypeptide(L)'
;MSSADQFFSIYALDGALFGVVLACGAVRAFQKFRSDSAALLKIQKAPSIHIGDLRSVINSEQSESSGEPLVVVRGTVDVKSVVEGGSWKSPTRSDALLLEETGDKAVIIQSMQTCIYCEWKGFFGWTCDLRALLGKSLNKRESTSLKMAPFILFEGDQWLNVNLVGSRHPLPLTTVYHQFHSNTYTFFQALFGLNEFPVGLLDEKKILPLGEEISAVGICSFNDGVPEIKSCNELPYFLSEKTKDRMVLDLAASTKIRLWSGIVLGLMSIGVLGYAAVRNWNKWKEWRRRRQLQQPRDGAEEDDGVTDDAPLYELCVICWVKRRRYAFTPCGHLVCCEQCAARVKETEKATCPVCIQQIQSSVRIHDS
;
A
#
# COMPACT_ATOMS: atom_id res chain seq x y z
N MET A 1 26.00 -27.05 -3.33
CA MET A 1 25.83 -25.82 -2.51
C MET A 1 24.68 -25.00 -3.12
N SER A 2 23.48 -25.60 -3.14
CA SER A 2 22.31 -25.24 -2.33
C SER A 2 21.77 -23.83 -2.61
N SER A 3 20.97 -23.70 -3.67
CA SER A 3 20.03 -22.61 -3.90
C SER A 3 18.85 -22.58 -2.91
N ALA A 4 18.79 -23.55 -1.98
CA ALA A 4 17.94 -23.47 -0.80
C ALA A 4 18.43 -22.42 0.20
N ASP A 5 19.72 -22.05 0.15
CA ASP A 5 20.29 -21.04 1.05
C ASP A 5 19.94 -19.61 0.60
N GLN A 6 19.65 -19.40 -0.69
CA GLN A 6 19.13 -18.11 -1.21
C GLN A 6 17.61 -17.98 -1.02
N PHE A 7 16.86 -19.09 -1.06
CA PHE A 7 15.42 -19.11 -0.73
C PHE A 7 15.19 -18.71 0.74
N PHE A 8 16.01 -19.20 1.67
CA PHE A 8 15.92 -18.80 3.07
C PHE A 8 16.35 -17.35 3.34
N SER A 9 17.07 -16.70 2.43
CA SER A 9 17.58 -15.34 2.63
C SER A 9 16.52 -14.26 2.33
N ILE A 10 15.56 -14.52 1.43
CA ILE A 10 14.46 -13.59 1.13
C ILE A 10 13.23 -13.81 2.05
N TYR A 11 12.96 -15.04 2.50
CA TYR A 11 12.00 -15.30 3.59
C TYR A 11 12.51 -14.85 4.97
N ALA A 12 13.81 -14.51 5.07
CA ALA A 12 14.40 -13.83 6.22
C ALA A 12 14.27 -12.31 6.15
N LEU A 13 13.53 -11.76 5.17
CA LEU A 13 13.17 -10.34 5.13
C LEU A 13 12.04 -10.07 6.13
N ASP A 14 12.45 -9.93 7.39
CA ASP A 14 11.74 -9.53 8.59
C ASP A 14 10.21 -9.61 8.53
N GLY A 15 9.61 -10.57 9.24
CA GLY A 15 8.15 -10.65 9.45
C GLY A 15 7.52 -9.33 9.93
N ALA A 16 8.32 -8.41 10.48
CA ALA A 16 7.92 -7.04 10.75
C ALA A 16 7.44 -6.27 9.49
N LEU A 17 8.10 -6.40 8.34
CA LEU A 17 7.69 -5.77 7.08
C LEU A 17 6.33 -6.26 6.61
N PHE A 18 6.10 -7.58 6.67
CA PHE A 18 4.79 -8.16 6.35
C PHE A 18 3.70 -7.65 7.30
N GLY A 19 4.02 -7.55 8.60
CA GLY A 19 3.15 -6.92 9.59
C GLY A 19 2.79 -5.47 9.24
N VAL A 20 3.76 -4.65 8.82
CA VAL A 20 3.53 -3.24 8.41
C VAL A 20 2.65 -3.16 7.16
N VAL A 21 2.87 -4.02 6.16
CA VAL A 21 2.04 -4.04 4.95
C VAL A 21 0.59 -4.38 5.28
N LEU A 22 0.36 -5.39 6.13
CA LEU A 22 -0.98 -5.73 6.61
C LEU A 22 -1.63 -4.60 7.40
N ALA A 23 -0.87 -3.92 8.27
CA ALA A 23 -1.34 -2.74 8.99
C ALA A 23 -1.82 -1.64 8.04
N CYS A 24 -1.03 -1.31 7.01
CA CYS A 24 -1.39 -0.34 5.98
C CYS A 24 -2.65 -0.77 5.21
N GLY A 25 -2.78 -2.06 4.90
CA GLY A 25 -3.99 -2.62 4.29
C GLY A 25 -5.23 -2.44 5.16
N ALA A 26 -5.12 -2.74 6.46
CA ALA A 26 -6.20 -2.57 7.44
C ALA A 26 -6.61 -1.09 7.59
N VAL A 27 -5.66 -0.16 7.64
CA VAL A 27 -5.94 1.28 7.71
C VAL A 27 -6.68 1.77 6.46
N ARG A 28 -6.25 1.35 5.26
CA ARG A 28 -6.94 1.70 4.02
C ARG A 28 -8.36 1.12 3.95
N ALA A 29 -8.54 -0.13 4.38
CA ALA A 29 -9.85 -0.75 4.47
C ALA A 29 -10.77 0.03 5.43
N PHE A 30 -10.26 0.47 6.58
CA PHE A 30 -11.01 1.25 7.55
C PHE A 30 -11.36 2.66 7.08
N GLN A 31 -10.43 3.35 6.42
CA GLN A 31 -10.71 4.65 5.79
C GLN A 31 -11.82 4.53 4.74
N LYS A 32 -11.72 3.51 3.88
CA LYS A 32 -12.72 3.27 2.84
C LYS A 32 -14.08 2.92 3.45
N PHE A 33 -14.10 2.06 4.47
CA PHE A 33 -15.29 1.76 5.26
C PHE A 33 -15.96 3.03 5.80
N ARG A 34 -15.19 3.97 6.39
CA ARG A 34 -15.75 5.22 6.90
C ARG A 34 -16.38 6.07 5.81
N SER A 35 -15.72 6.19 4.66
CA SER A 35 -16.27 6.91 3.51
C SER A 35 -17.56 6.26 2.99
N ASP A 36 -17.58 4.93 2.83
CA ASP A 36 -18.77 4.24 2.34
C ASP A 36 -19.92 4.26 3.35
N SER A 37 -19.63 4.15 4.66
CA SER A 37 -20.64 4.26 5.70
C SER A 37 -21.26 5.65 5.76
N ALA A 38 -20.46 6.70 5.54
CA ALA A 38 -20.96 8.07 5.46
C ALA A 38 -21.83 8.26 4.22
N ALA A 39 -21.41 7.72 3.07
CA ALA A 39 -22.20 7.72 1.84
C ALA A 39 -23.51 6.95 2.00
N LEU A 40 -23.51 5.79 2.67
CA LEU A 40 -24.70 4.99 2.95
C LEU A 40 -25.72 5.78 3.77
N LEU A 41 -25.29 6.43 4.84
CA LEU A 41 -26.19 7.26 5.67
C LEU A 41 -26.80 8.41 4.86
N LYS A 42 -26.00 9.05 3.99
CA LYS A 42 -26.47 10.12 3.10
C LYS A 42 -27.51 9.62 2.09
N ILE A 43 -27.27 8.49 1.43
CA ILE A 43 -28.23 7.89 0.46
C ILE A 43 -29.49 7.40 1.16
N GLN A 44 -29.37 6.84 2.37
CA GLN A 44 -30.52 6.38 3.14
C GLN A 44 -31.42 7.54 3.56
N LYS A 45 -30.81 8.66 3.97
CA LYS A 45 -31.54 9.89 4.34
C LYS A 45 -32.13 10.62 3.13
N ALA A 46 -31.46 10.55 1.97
CA ALA A 46 -31.91 11.23 0.75
C ALA A 46 -33.29 10.71 0.31
N PRO A 47 -34.29 11.58 0.13
CA PRO A 47 -35.60 11.17 -0.37
C PRO A 47 -35.51 10.69 -1.82
N SER A 48 -36.29 9.65 -2.15
CA SER A 48 -36.53 9.25 -3.55
C SER A 48 -37.71 10.04 -4.07
N ILE A 49 -37.46 10.96 -5.00
CA ILE A 49 -38.45 11.94 -5.46
C ILE A 49 -38.69 11.74 -6.95
N HIS A 50 -39.96 11.81 -7.35
CA HIS A 50 -40.35 11.85 -8.76
C HIS A 50 -40.04 13.22 -9.36
N ILE A 51 -39.74 13.29 -10.65
CA ILE A 51 -39.36 14.55 -11.32
C ILE A 51 -40.44 15.63 -11.11
N GLY A 52 -41.72 15.19 -11.10
CA GLY A 52 -42.92 15.95 -10.72
C GLY A 52 -42.78 16.87 -9.50
N ASP A 53 -42.20 16.32 -8.45
CA ASP A 53 -42.19 16.90 -7.10
C ASP A 53 -40.85 17.55 -6.75
N LEU A 54 -39.86 17.53 -7.65
CA LEU A 54 -38.55 18.16 -7.43
C LEU A 54 -38.69 19.66 -7.11
N ARG A 55 -39.60 20.36 -7.80
CA ARG A 55 -39.83 21.80 -7.60
C ARG A 55 -40.34 22.13 -6.19
N SER A 56 -41.21 21.31 -5.63
CA SER A 56 -41.76 21.55 -4.29
C SER A 56 -40.72 21.28 -3.21
N VAL A 57 -39.95 20.20 -3.33
CA VAL A 57 -38.95 19.82 -2.32
C VAL A 57 -37.77 20.79 -2.29
N ILE A 58 -37.26 21.20 -3.45
CA ILE A 58 -36.13 22.14 -3.50
C ILE A 58 -36.53 23.51 -2.93
N ASN A 59 -37.75 23.97 -3.21
CA ASN A 59 -38.28 25.21 -2.64
C ASN A 59 -38.44 25.13 -1.11
N SER A 60 -38.83 23.97 -0.57
CA SER A 60 -38.92 23.78 0.89
C SER A 60 -37.54 23.68 1.57
N GLU A 61 -36.57 22.99 0.95
CA GLU A 61 -35.25 22.79 1.56
C GLU A 61 -34.37 24.05 1.48
N GLN A 62 -34.53 24.88 0.44
CA GLN A 62 -33.88 26.20 0.35
C GLN A 62 -34.35 27.17 1.45
N SER A 63 -35.59 27.02 1.96
CA SER A 63 -36.09 27.85 3.06
C SER A 63 -35.61 27.43 4.45
N GLU A 64 -35.16 26.19 4.64
CA GLU A 64 -34.85 25.64 5.97
C GLU A 64 -33.37 25.31 6.20
N SER A 65 -32.53 25.13 5.17
CA SER A 65 -31.11 24.81 5.39
C SER A 65 -30.17 25.35 4.31
N SER A 66 -29.01 25.86 4.72
CA SER A 66 -27.90 26.26 3.84
C SER A 66 -27.15 25.08 3.21
N GLY A 67 -27.75 23.89 3.18
CA GLY A 67 -27.18 22.67 2.62
C GLY A 67 -27.84 22.35 1.29
N GLU A 68 -27.03 22.05 0.28
CA GLU A 68 -27.51 21.61 -1.03
C GLU A 68 -28.30 20.28 -0.91
N PRO A 69 -29.57 20.20 -1.38
CA PRO A 69 -30.42 19.01 -1.32
C PRO A 69 -29.79 17.80 -2.02
N LEU A 70 -29.53 16.72 -1.29
CA LEU A 70 -29.18 15.44 -1.90
C LEU A 70 -30.46 14.67 -2.25
N VAL A 71 -30.68 14.43 -3.53
CA VAL A 71 -31.89 13.75 -4.03
C VAL A 71 -31.52 12.53 -4.87
N VAL A 72 -32.37 11.51 -4.81
CA VAL A 72 -32.34 10.38 -5.74
C VAL A 72 -33.54 10.47 -6.66
N VAL A 73 -33.27 10.65 -7.96
CA VAL A 73 -34.29 10.76 -9.01
C VAL A 73 -34.17 9.56 -9.93
N ARG A 74 -35.30 8.99 -10.34
CA ARG A 74 -35.35 7.92 -11.35
C ARG A 74 -35.99 8.47 -12.61
N GLY A 75 -35.41 8.18 -13.77
CA GLY A 75 -35.95 8.63 -15.04
C GLY A 75 -35.40 7.83 -16.21
N THR A 76 -36.04 7.98 -17.35
CA THR A 76 -35.63 7.39 -18.61
C THR A 76 -34.72 8.35 -19.37
N VAL A 77 -33.67 7.81 -19.98
CA VAL A 77 -32.67 8.60 -20.72
C VAL A 77 -33.23 9.03 -22.07
N ASP A 78 -33.23 10.34 -22.35
CA ASP A 78 -33.52 10.88 -23.67
C ASP A 78 -32.57 12.01 -24.06
N VAL A 79 -32.45 12.29 -25.36
CA VAL A 79 -31.57 13.34 -25.87
C VAL A 79 -32.19 14.70 -25.57
N LYS A 80 -31.36 15.68 -25.21
CA LYS A 80 -31.78 17.08 -25.16
C LYS A 80 -32.02 17.58 -26.58
N SER A 81 -33.25 17.51 -27.07
CA SER A 81 -33.64 18.24 -28.28
C SER A 81 -33.75 19.73 -27.95
N VAL A 82 -33.30 20.59 -28.87
CA VAL A 82 -33.43 22.04 -28.71
C VAL A 82 -34.91 22.41 -28.73
N VAL A 83 -35.49 22.69 -27.55
CA VAL A 83 -36.85 23.20 -27.42
C VAL A 83 -36.82 24.72 -27.59
N GLU A 84 -37.03 25.20 -28.82
CA GLU A 84 -37.55 26.55 -29.04
C GLU A 84 -39.06 26.52 -28.79
N GLY A 85 -39.50 27.07 -27.65
CA GLY A 85 -40.90 27.44 -27.42
C GLY A 85 -41.80 26.37 -26.82
N GLY A 86 -41.68 26.13 -25.50
CA GLY A 86 -42.77 25.82 -24.57
C GLY A 86 -43.71 24.62 -24.79
N SER A 87 -43.56 23.85 -25.87
CA SER A 87 -44.40 22.71 -26.21
C SER A 87 -43.51 21.52 -26.50
N TRP A 88 -43.67 20.44 -25.71
CA TRP A 88 -43.00 19.16 -25.92
C TRP A 88 -43.51 18.55 -27.22
N LYS A 89 -42.89 18.91 -28.35
CA LYS A 89 -43.02 18.16 -29.59
C LYS A 89 -42.07 16.98 -29.49
N SER A 90 -42.56 15.79 -29.86
CA SER A 90 -41.76 14.57 -29.94
C SER A 90 -40.42 14.86 -30.64
N PRO A 91 -39.28 14.46 -30.05
CA PRO A 91 -37.98 14.91 -30.53
C PRO A 91 -37.72 14.34 -31.93
N THR A 92 -37.36 15.23 -32.86
CA THR A 92 -36.75 14.83 -34.13
C THR A 92 -35.47 14.05 -33.80
N ARG A 93 -35.46 12.79 -34.24
CA ARG A 93 -34.56 11.67 -33.88
C ARG A 93 -33.06 11.86 -34.23
N SER A 94 -32.59 13.10 -34.38
CA SER A 94 -31.38 13.51 -35.12
C SER A 94 -30.15 13.76 -34.26
N ASP A 95 -30.30 14.14 -32.99
CA ASP A 95 -29.18 14.60 -32.13
C ASP A 95 -28.57 13.48 -31.26
N ALA A 96 -29.05 12.25 -31.39
CA ALA A 96 -28.47 11.09 -30.72
C ALA A 96 -27.15 10.70 -31.38
N LEU A 97 -26.12 10.35 -30.58
CA LEU A 97 -24.91 9.78 -31.13
C LEU A 97 -25.25 8.41 -31.72
N LEU A 98 -25.10 8.28 -33.03
CA LEU A 98 -25.23 7.01 -33.72
C LEU A 98 -23.93 6.24 -33.55
N LEU A 99 -24.04 5.01 -33.02
CA LEU A 99 -22.93 4.08 -33.07
C LEU A 99 -22.78 3.60 -34.51
N GLU A 100 -21.74 4.08 -35.20
CA GLU A 100 -21.50 3.89 -36.64
C GLU A 100 -21.51 2.42 -37.10
N GLU A 101 -21.23 1.47 -36.19
CA GLU A 101 -21.13 0.04 -36.48
C GLU A 101 -22.39 -0.78 -36.16
N THR A 102 -23.24 -0.33 -35.22
CA THR A 102 -24.41 -1.08 -34.75
C THR A 102 -25.73 -0.40 -35.11
N GLY A 103 -25.70 0.90 -35.45
CA GLY A 103 -26.88 1.72 -35.70
C GLY A 103 -27.66 2.11 -34.43
N ASP A 104 -27.18 1.66 -33.26
CA ASP A 104 -27.79 1.96 -31.97
C ASP A 104 -27.60 3.43 -31.60
N LYS A 105 -28.67 4.02 -31.09
CA LYS A 105 -28.69 5.41 -30.63
C LYS A 105 -28.30 5.46 -29.16
N ALA A 106 -27.22 6.18 -28.86
CA ALA A 106 -26.71 6.33 -27.51
C ALA A 106 -26.44 7.79 -27.18
N VAL A 107 -26.40 8.05 -25.88
CA VAL A 107 -26.13 9.38 -25.33
C VAL A 107 -24.68 9.55 -24.95
N ILE A 108 -24.11 8.51 -24.35
CA ILE A 108 -22.72 8.46 -23.92
C ILE A 108 -22.08 7.31 -24.66
N ILE A 109 -20.93 7.55 -25.28
CA ILE A 109 -20.10 6.52 -25.91
C ILE A 109 -18.72 6.60 -25.27
N GLN A 110 -18.34 5.53 -24.57
CA GLN A 110 -17.00 5.33 -24.05
C GLN A 110 -16.29 4.29 -24.92
N SER A 111 -15.21 4.70 -25.58
CA SER A 111 -14.33 3.79 -26.32
C SER A 111 -13.06 3.58 -25.53
N MET A 112 -12.71 2.32 -25.31
CA MET A 112 -11.51 1.90 -24.61
C MET A 112 -10.70 0.99 -25.52
N GLN A 113 -9.44 1.35 -25.77
CA GLN A 113 -8.49 0.44 -26.40
C GLN A 113 -7.51 -0.02 -25.33
N THR A 114 -7.40 -1.33 -25.14
CA THR A 114 -6.49 -1.94 -24.17
C THR A 114 -5.53 -2.87 -24.88
N CYS A 115 -4.23 -2.70 -24.64
CA CYS A 115 -3.21 -3.59 -25.18
C CYS A 115 -2.93 -4.70 -24.16
N ILE A 116 -3.22 -5.94 -24.56
CA ILE A 116 -2.98 -7.12 -23.73
C ILE A 116 -1.56 -7.60 -23.97
N TYR A 117 -0.78 -7.73 -22.90
CA TYR A 117 0.56 -8.29 -22.94
C TYR A 117 0.56 -9.70 -22.37
N CYS A 118 1.27 -10.63 -23.02
CA CYS A 118 1.54 -11.95 -22.48
C CYS A 118 2.90 -11.90 -21.80
N GLU A 119 2.92 -12.32 -20.56
CA GLU A 119 4.15 -12.66 -19.85
C GLU A 119 4.43 -14.14 -20.09
N TRP A 120 5.65 -14.47 -20.52
CA TRP A 120 6.05 -15.86 -20.71
C TRP A 120 6.26 -16.53 -19.35
N LYS A 121 5.28 -17.35 -18.92
CA LYS A 121 5.46 -18.28 -17.79
C LYS A 121 6.24 -19.49 -18.30
N GLY A 122 7.53 -19.56 -17.97
CA GLY A 122 8.41 -20.66 -18.37
C GLY A 122 7.89 -22.05 -17.95
N PHE A 123 8.47 -23.09 -18.54
CA PHE A 123 8.05 -24.51 -18.54
C PHE A 123 7.84 -25.19 -17.17
N PHE A 124 8.06 -24.50 -16.05
CA PHE A 124 7.82 -24.99 -14.69
C PHE A 124 6.84 -24.16 -13.86
N GLY A 125 6.02 -23.29 -14.47
CA GLY A 125 4.73 -22.87 -13.92
C GLY A 125 4.71 -21.99 -12.66
N TRP A 126 5.85 -21.56 -12.10
CA TRP A 126 5.90 -20.74 -10.89
C TRP A 126 6.85 -19.55 -11.05
N THR A 127 6.36 -18.47 -11.66
CA THR A 127 6.88 -17.11 -11.44
C THR A 127 5.74 -16.28 -10.86
N CYS A 128 5.66 -16.23 -9.53
CA CYS A 128 4.80 -15.28 -8.83
C CYS A 128 5.41 -13.90 -9.01
N ASP A 129 4.91 -13.15 -9.97
CA ASP A 129 5.30 -11.79 -10.18
C ASP A 129 4.82 -10.94 -8.99
N LEU A 130 5.70 -10.71 -8.02
CA LEU A 130 5.43 -9.85 -6.85
C LEU A 130 5.05 -8.41 -7.26
N ARG A 131 5.35 -8.03 -8.52
CA ARG A 131 4.92 -6.78 -9.15
C ARG A 131 3.40 -6.72 -9.35
N ALA A 132 2.74 -7.84 -9.64
CA ALA A 132 1.28 -7.92 -9.79
C ALA A 132 0.51 -7.78 -8.46
N LEU A 133 1.18 -8.04 -7.31
CA LEU A 133 0.58 -7.91 -5.97
C LEU A 133 0.76 -6.52 -5.35
N LEU A 134 1.78 -5.75 -5.76
CA LEU A 134 2.11 -4.43 -5.19
C LEU A 134 1.76 -3.25 -6.11
N GLY A 135 1.63 -3.48 -7.41
CA GLY A 135 1.24 -2.47 -8.38
C GLY A 135 0.08 -2.99 -9.22
N LYS A 136 -0.98 -2.17 -9.32
CA LYS A 136 -2.09 -2.34 -10.25
C LYS A 136 -1.64 -3.07 -11.52
N SER A 137 -2.33 -4.16 -11.87
CA SER A 137 -2.23 -4.89 -13.14
C SER A 137 -1.76 -3.92 -14.22
N LEU A 138 -0.56 -4.17 -14.74
CA LEU A 138 0.13 -3.29 -15.67
C LEU A 138 -0.48 -3.49 -17.06
N ASN A 139 -1.80 -3.33 -17.18
CA ASN A 139 -2.51 -3.17 -18.44
C ASN A 139 -1.98 -1.88 -19.07
N LYS A 140 -0.93 -2.03 -19.89
CA LYS A 140 -0.16 -0.95 -20.47
C LYS A 140 -1.04 -0.25 -21.52
N ARG A 141 -1.28 1.04 -21.26
CA ARG A 141 -1.88 2.06 -22.14
C ARG A 141 -3.35 1.81 -22.50
N GLU A 142 -4.22 2.21 -21.59
CA GLU A 142 -5.64 2.41 -21.85
C GLU A 142 -5.83 3.79 -22.50
N SER A 143 -6.09 3.85 -23.80
CA SER A 143 -6.65 5.08 -24.38
C SER A 143 -8.15 5.02 -24.22
N THR A 144 -8.67 5.79 -23.26
CA THR A 144 -10.10 6.00 -23.07
C THR A 144 -10.50 7.29 -23.76
N SER A 145 -11.36 7.20 -24.77
CA SER A 145 -12.04 8.37 -25.33
C SER A 145 -13.51 8.33 -24.94
N LEU A 146 -14.02 9.43 -24.41
CA LEU A 146 -15.41 9.55 -23.99
C LEU A 146 -16.07 10.65 -24.81
N LYS A 147 -17.09 10.28 -25.58
CA LYS A 147 -17.94 11.20 -26.34
C LYS A 147 -19.30 11.28 -25.65
N MET A 148 -19.78 12.50 -25.43
CA MET A 148 -21.04 12.78 -24.74
C MET A 148 -21.87 13.74 -25.56
N ALA A 149 -23.17 13.45 -25.66
CA ALA A 149 -24.19 14.42 -26.01
C ALA A 149 -24.90 14.90 -24.72
N PRO A 150 -25.33 16.16 -24.65
CA PRO A 150 -26.18 16.61 -23.56
C PRO A 150 -27.50 15.84 -23.57
N PHE A 151 -27.94 15.38 -22.40
CA PHE A 151 -29.15 14.57 -22.28
C PHE A 151 -29.98 14.94 -21.08
N ILE A 152 -31.24 14.56 -21.17
CA ILE A 152 -32.26 14.81 -20.16
C ILE A 152 -32.76 13.47 -19.63
N LEU A 153 -33.13 13.48 -18.36
CA LEU A 153 -33.94 12.41 -17.77
C LEU A 153 -35.39 12.85 -17.84
N PHE A 154 -36.24 12.00 -18.40
CA PHE A 154 -37.68 12.24 -18.41
C PHE A 154 -38.41 11.27 -17.51
N GLU A 155 -39.51 11.74 -16.91
CA GLU A 155 -40.45 10.92 -16.15
C GLU A 155 -41.84 11.53 -16.39
N GLY A 156 -42.66 10.83 -17.19
CA GLY A 156 -43.91 11.40 -17.70
C GLY A 156 -43.67 12.62 -18.59
N ASP A 157 -44.36 13.73 -18.29
CA ASP A 157 -44.30 14.99 -19.04
C ASP A 157 -43.23 15.98 -18.53
N GLN A 158 -42.41 15.57 -17.55
CA GLN A 158 -41.38 16.43 -16.97
C GLN A 158 -39.97 15.93 -17.27
N TRP A 159 -39.04 16.87 -17.38
CA TRP A 159 -37.64 16.61 -17.73
C TRP A 159 -36.67 17.27 -16.75
N LEU A 160 -35.52 16.62 -16.57
CA LEU A 160 -34.42 17.01 -15.72
C LEU A 160 -33.12 17.04 -16.54
N ASN A 161 -32.38 18.14 -16.49
CA ASN A 161 -31.09 18.24 -17.16
C ASN A 161 -29.98 17.59 -16.30
N VAL A 162 -29.19 16.69 -16.88
CA VAL A 162 -28.10 16.01 -16.16
C VAL A 162 -26.78 16.69 -16.48
N ASN A 163 -26.16 17.32 -15.49
CA ASN A 163 -24.86 17.96 -15.64
C ASN A 163 -23.75 17.02 -15.16
N LEU A 164 -22.97 16.49 -16.11
CA LEU A 164 -21.85 15.58 -15.85
C LEU A 164 -20.51 16.29 -15.70
N VAL A 165 -20.45 17.61 -15.85
CA VAL A 165 -19.21 18.39 -15.83
C VAL A 165 -18.56 18.27 -14.44
N GLY A 166 -17.36 17.68 -14.39
CA GLY A 166 -16.59 17.47 -13.17
C GLY A 166 -16.81 16.13 -12.47
N SER A 167 -17.72 15.28 -12.96
CA SER A 167 -17.95 13.95 -12.38
C SER A 167 -16.83 12.97 -12.75
N ARG A 168 -16.32 12.20 -11.75
CA ARG A 168 -15.36 11.09 -11.95
C ARG A 168 -15.94 9.73 -11.55
N HIS A 169 -17.25 9.67 -11.34
CA HIS A 169 -17.94 8.48 -10.87
C HIS A 169 -18.08 7.46 -12.01
N PRO A 170 -18.09 6.15 -11.70
CA PRO A 170 -18.36 5.13 -12.70
C PRO A 170 -19.78 5.32 -13.24
N LEU A 171 -19.91 5.36 -14.56
CA LEU A 171 -21.18 5.46 -15.27
C LEU A 171 -21.73 4.04 -15.57
N PRO A 172 -23.05 3.83 -15.53
CA PRO A 172 -23.66 2.58 -15.93
C PRO A 172 -23.63 2.53 -17.46
N LEU A 173 -22.56 1.95 -18.01
CA LEU A 173 -22.38 1.84 -19.44
C LEU A 173 -22.45 0.37 -19.84
N THR A 174 -23.32 0.07 -20.78
CA THR A 174 -23.51 -1.28 -21.31
C THR A 174 -22.48 -1.54 -22.40
N THR A 175 -21.76 -2.65 -22.31
CA THR A 175 -20.81 -3.08 -23.35
C THR A 175 -21.58 -3.55 -24.57
N VAL A 176 -21.47 -2.83 -25.68
CA VAL A 176 -22.17 -3.17 -26.94
C VAL A 176 -21.19 -3.72 -27.98
N TYR A 177 -19.92 -3.35 -27.88
CA TYR A 177 -18.90 -3.85 -28.78
C TYR A 177 -17.67 -4.30 -28.01
N HIS A 178 -17.21 -5.51 -28.30
CA HIS A 178 -16.04 -6.14 -27.70
C HIS A 178 -15.33 -6.94 -28.79
N GLN A 179 -14.38 -6.29 -29.47
CA GLN A 179 -13.62 -6.94 -30.53
C GLN A 179 -12.15 -7.05 -30.15
N PHE A 180 -11.63 -8.27 -30.27
CA PHE A 180 -10.22 -8.56 -30.04
C PHE A 180 -9.49 -8.68 -31.37
N HIS A 181 -8.58 -7.75 -31.63
CA HIS A 181 -7.67 -7.81 -32.76
C HIS A 181 -6.36 -8.50 -32.34
N SER A 182 -6.18 -9.74 -32.79
CA SER A 182 -4.93 -10.47 -32.58
C SER A 182 -3.86 -10.01 -33.57
N ASN A 183 -2.62 -9.88 -33.09
CA ASN A 183 -1.47 -9.71 -33.97
C ASN A 183 -0.87 -11.09 -34.29
N THR A 184 -0.89 -11.47 -35.57
CA THR A 184 -0.46 -12.79 -36.09
C THR A 184 1.06 -13.05 -36.01
N TYR A 185 1.87 -12.09 -35.53
CA TYR A 185 3.34 -12.19 -35.49
C TYR A 185 3.93 -12.66 -34.15
N THR A 186 3.11 -13.07 -33.19
CA THR A 186 3.54 -13.33 -31.80
C THR A 186 4.26 -14.67 -31.59
N PHE A 187 4.03 -15.68 -32.43
CA PHE A 187 4.61 -17.01 -32.23
C PHE A 187 6.13 -17.04 -32.40
N PHE A 188 6.67 -16.39 -33.43
CA PHE A 188 8.12 -16.39 -33.68
C PHE A 188 8.88 -15.43 -32.75
N GLN A 189 8.24 -14.38 -32.24
CA GLN A 189 8.86 -13.42 -31.32
C GLN A 189 9.01 -13.98 -29.89
N ALA A 190 8.13 -14.90 -29.47
CA ALA A 190 8.23 -15.61 -28.20
C ALA A 190 9.45 -16.56 -28.11
N LEU A 191 9.98 -17.04 -29.25
CA LEU A 191 11.18 -17.89 -29.29
C LEU A 191 12.47 -17.13 -28.97
N PHE A 192 12.49 -15.79 -29.07
CA PHE A 192 13.69 -14.96 -28.92
C PHE A 192 13.88 -14.33 -27.53
N GLY A 193 13.19 -14.81 -26.50
CA GLY A 193 13.52 -14.47 -25.10
C GLY A 193 13.17 -13.06 -24.63
N LEU A 194 12.19 -12.39 -25.26
CA LEU A 194 11.60 -11.15 -24.74
C LEU A 194 10.51 -11.49 -23.72
N ASN A 195 10.68 -11.03 -22.46
CA ASN A 195 9.78 -11.35 -21.35
C ASN A 195 8.38 -10.72 -21.44
N GLU A 196 8.18 -9.70 -22.28
CA GLU A 196 6.89 -9.02 -22.48
C GLU A 196 6.65 -8.83 -23.99
N PHE A 197 5.58 -9.42 -24.52
CA PHE A 197 5.15 -9.16 -25.91
C PHE A 197 3.65 -8.83 -25.98
N PRO A 198 3.24 -7.85 -26.82
CA PRO A 198 1.84 -7.49 -27.01
C PRO A 198 1.14 -8.60 -27.80
N VAL A 199 0.08 -9.17 -27.23
CA VAL A 199 -0.69 -10.30 -27.77
C VAL A 199 -1.72 -9.80 -28.77
N GLY A 200 -2.32 -8.65 -28.46
CA GLY A 200 -3.39 -8.08 -29.25
C GLY A 200 -3.92 -6.80 -28.65
N LEU A 201 -4.75 -6.15 -29.44
CA LEU A 201 -5.46 -4.94 -29.08
C LEU A 201 -6.93 -5.31 -28.86
N LEU A 202 -7.44 -5.01 -27.67
CA LEU A 202 -8.83 -5.22 -27.32
C LEU A 202 -9.56 -3.87 -27.37
N ASP A 203 -10.49 -3.77 -28.31
CA ASP A 203 -11.37 -2.62 -28.49
C ASP A 203 -12.72 -2.90 -27.81
N GLU A 204 -12.99 -2.17 -26.73
CA GLU A 204 -14.28 -2.17 -26.03
C GLU A 204 -15.00 -0.84 -26.27
N LYS A 205 -16.26 -0.88 -26.73
CA LYS A 205 -17.15 0.28 -26.73
C LYS A 205 -18.32 0.04 -25.79
N LYS A 206 -18.46 0.92 -24.81
CA LYS A 206 -19.56 0.93 -23.83
C LYS A 206 -20.44 2.14 -24.11
N ILE A 207 -21.75 1.94 -24.12
CA ILE A 207 -22.71 3.00 -24.43
C ILE A 207 -23.81 3.09 -23.38
N LEU A 208 -24.38 4.29 -23.20
CA LEU A 208 -25.64 4.49 -22.50
C LEU A 208 -26.76 4.62 -23.54
N PRO A 209 -27.58 3.58 -23.74
CA PRO A 209 -28.66 3.58 -24.72
C PRO A 209 -29.81 4.52 -24.33
N LEU A 210 -30.59 4.94 -25.33
CA LEU A 210 -31.81 5.71 -25.11
C LEU A 210 -32.94 4.83 -24.55
N GLY A 211 -33.78 5.42 -23.70
CA GLY A 211 -34.93 4.74 -23.10
C GLY A 211 -34.60 3.80 -21.95
N GLU A 212 -33.34 3.72 -21.52
CA GLU A 212 -32.96 2.98 -20.33
C GLU A 212 -33.38 3.75 -19.07
N GLU A 213 -33.94 3.03 -18.09
CA GLU A 213 -34.28 3.60 -16.79
C GLU A 213 -33.04 3.67 -15.91
N ILE A 214 -32.63 4.89 -15.54
CA ILE A 214 -31.50 5.11 -14.66
C ILE A 214 -31.88 5.95 -13.45
N SER A 215 -31.21 5.67 -12.33
CA SER A 215 -31.28 6.45 -11.10
C SER A 215 -30.10 7.42 -11.04
N ALA A 216 -30.41 8.71 -10.92
CA ALA A 216 -29.44 9.76 -10.70
C ALA A 216 -29.40 10.14 -9.21
N VAL A 217 -28.21 10.16 -8.63
CA VAL A 217 -27.95 10.54 -7.24
C VAL A 217 -27.06 11.77 -7.24
N GLY A 218 -27.56 12.88 -6.72
CA GLY A 218 -26.82 14.11 -6.81
C GLY A 218 -27.51 15.29 -6.15
N ILE A 219 -26.88 16.43 -6.34
CA ILE A 219 -27.34 17.70 -5.83
C ILE A 219 -28.22 18.34 -6.88
N CYS A 220 -29.45 18.69 -6.52
CA CYS A 220 -30.36 19.37 -7.42
C CYS A 220 -30.22 20.90 -7.29
N SER A 221 -30.06 21.58 -8.43
CA SER A 221 -30.05 23.04 -8.53
C SER A 221 -30.97 23.49 -9.65
N PHE A 222 -31.67 24.62 -9.46
CA PHE A 222 -32.41 25.25 -10.55
C PHE A 222 -31.52 26.26 -11.27
N ASN A 223 -31.33 26.08 -12.58
CA ASN A 223 -30.64 27.04 -13.43
C ASN A 223 -31.65 27.54 -14.47
N ASP A 224 -31.93 28.84 -14.49
CA ASP A 224 -32.89 29.48 -15.41
C ASP A 224 -34.29 28.83 -15.48
N GLY A 225 -34.78 28.30 -14.36
CA GLY A 225 -36.09 27.64 -14.26
C GLY A 225 -36.14 26.17 -14.73
N VAL A 226 -35.00 25.63 -15.19
CA VAL A 226 -34.83 24.22 -15.53
C VAL A 226 -34.16 23.50 -14.36
N PRO A 227 -34.72 22.37 -13.88
CA PRO A 227 -34.06 21.57 -12.86
C PRO A 227 -32.80 20.93 -13.45
N GLU A 228 -31.67 21.06 -12.75
CA GLU A 228 -30.40 20.42 -13.09
C GLU A 228 -29.91 19.56 -11.92
N ILE A 229 -29.35 18.38 -12.22
CA ILE A 229 -28.71 17.53 -11.22
C ILE A 229 -27.20 17.47 -11.45
N LYS A 230 -26.43 17.71 -10.38
CA LYS A 230 -24.97 17.72 -10.36
C LYS A 230 -24.43 16.58 -9.51
N SER A 231 -23.24 16.08 -9.86
CA SER A 231 -22.59 15.01 -9.11
C SER A 231 -22.03 15.51 -7.77
N CYS A 232 -22.12 14.68 -6.73
CA CYS A 232 -21.52 14.96 -5.43
C CYS A 232 -20.27 14.09 -5.22
N ASN A 233 -19.14 14.70 -4.85
CA ASN A 233 -17.83 14.02 -4.71
C ASN A 233 -17.76 13.04 -3.53
N GLU A 234 -18.72 13.10 -2.61
CA GLU A 234 -18.73 12.27 -1.40
C GLU A 234 -19.42 10.92 -1.63
N LEU A 235 -20.06 10.74 -2.79
CA LEU A 235 -20.89 9.59 -3.11
C LEU A 235 -20.19 8.70 -4.14
N PRO A 236 -20.28 7.37 -4.02
CA PRO A 236 -19.63 6.46 -4.97
C PRO A 236 -20.38 6.34 -6.31
N TYR A 237 -21.64 6.77 -6.37
CA TYR A 237 -22.50 6.69 -7.55
C TYR A 237 -23.03 8.06 -7.92
N PHE A 238 -23.07 8.33 -9.22
CA PHE A 238 -23.78 9.49 -9.78
C PHE A 238 -24.97 9.03 -10.62
N LEU A 239 -24.73 8.12 -11.57
CA LEU A 239 -25.76 7.44 -12.34
C LEU A 239 -25.66 5.93 -12.04
N SER A 240 -26.79 5.26 -11.88
CA SER A 240 -26.85 3.82 -11.68
C SER A 240 -28.12 3.24 -12.26
N GLU A 241 -28.03 2.08 -12.91
CA GLU A 241 -29.19 1.29 -13.33
C GLU A 241 -30.00 0.76 -12.12
N LYS A 242 -29.36 0.67 -10.93
CA LYS A 242 -29.98 0.10 -9.74
C LYS A 242 -30.97 1.08 -9.10
N THR A 243 -32.08 0.55 -8.57
CA THR A 243 -33.00 1.33 -7.71
C THR A 243 -32.34 1.73 -6.40
N LYS A 244 -32.90 2.77 -5.74
CA LYS A 244 -32.43 3.25 -4.43
C LYS A 244 -32.25 2.12 -3.41
N ASP A 245 -33.25 1.23 -3.27
CA ASP A 245 -33.19 0.14 -2.29
C ASP A 245 -32.06 -0.84 -2.60
N ARG A 246 -31.86 -1.19 -3.88
CA ARG A 246 -30.75 -2.06 -4.31
C ARG A 246 -29.40 -1.40 -4.10
N MET A 247 -29.30 -0.08 -4.34
CA MET A 247 -28.08 0.68 -4.05
C MET A 247 -27.75 0.64 -2.56
N VAL A 248 -28.73 0.87 -1.68
CA VAL A 248 -28.53 0.84 -0.22
C VAL A 248 -28.13 -0.55 0.26
N LEU A 249 -28.76 -1.61 -0.25
CA LEU A 249 -28.43 -2.99 0.10
C LEU A 249 -26.99 -3.37 -0.32
N ASP A 250 -26.58 -3.01 -1.53
CA ASP A 250 -25.24 -3.25 -2.05
C ASP A 250 -24.17 -2.48 -1.26
N LEU A 251 -24.46 -1.22 -0.92
CA LEU A 251 -23.60 -0.41 -0.07
C LEU A 251 -23.49 -0.96 1.35
N ALA A 252 -24.60 -1.41 1.93
CA ALA A 252 -24.61 -2.05 3.25
C ALA A 252 -23.79 -3.34 3.26
N ALA A 253 -23.92 -4.17 2.22
CA ALA A 253 -23.15 -5.39 2.08
C ALA A 253 -21.65 -5.09 1.93
N SER A 254 -21.29 -4.19 1.02
CA SER A 254 -19.91 -3.77 0.77
C SER A 254 -19.25 -3.15 2.01
N THR A 255 -19.99 -2.32 2.74
CA THR A 255 -19.55 -1.69 3.99
C THR A 255 -19.28 -2.74 5.07
N LYS A 256 -20.17 -3.74 5.22
CA LYS A 256 -19.94 -4.87 6.14
C LYS A 256 -18.68 -5.65 5.73
N ILE A 257 -18.52 -5.99 4.46
CA ILE A 257 -17.35 -6.74 3.96
C ILE A 257 -16.05 -5.96 4.20
N ARG A 258 -16.02 -4.65 3.92
CA ARG A 258 -14.85 -3.78 4.17
C ARG A 258 -14.53 -3.66 5.65
N LEU A 259 -15.53 -3.63 6.52
CA LEU A 259 -15.33 -3.65 7.98
C LEU A 259 -14.68 -4.95 8.45
N TRP A 260 -15.26 -6.09 8.12
CA TRP A 260 -14.77 -7.40 8.57
C TRP A 260 -13.39 -7.71 8.00
N SER A 261 -13.13 -7.38 6.73
CA SER A 261 -11.79 -7.53 6.14
C SER A 261 -10.75 -6.64 6.84
N GLY A 262 -11.09 -5.40 7.19
CA GLY A 262 -10.22 -4.52 7.98
C GLY A 262 -9.87 -5.09 9.36
N ILE A 263 -10.86 -5.65 10.07
CA ILE A 263 -10.66 -6.28 11.39
C ILE A 263 -9.73 -7.50 11.27
N VAL A 264 -9.98 -8.39 10.31
CA VAL A 264 -9.16 -9.61 10.12
C VAL A 264 -7.71 -9.25 9.77
N LEU A 265 -7.50 -8.29 8.86
CA LEU A 265 -6.16 -7.81 8.51
C LEU A 265 -5.46 -7.14 9.70
N GLY A 266 -6.19 -6.37 10.51
CA GLY A 266 -5.69 -5.74 11.72
C GLY A 266 -5.22 -6.76 12.76
N LEU A 267 -6.02 -7.79 13.03
CA LEU A 267 -5.66 -8.87 13.95
C LEU A 267 -4.42 -9.64 13.48
N MET A 268 -4.36 -9.98 12.20
CA MET A 268 -3.18 -10.64 11.61
C MET A 268 -1.93 -9.77 11.72
N SER A 269 -2.05 -8.46 11.46
CA SER A 269 -0.95 -7.51 11.61
C SER A 269 -0.43 -7.45 13.05
N ILE A 270 -1.33 -7.36 14.04
CA ILE A 270 -0.96 -7.29 15.46
C ILE A 270 -0.25 -8.58 15.87
N GLY A 271 -0.75 -9.75 15.45
CA GLY A 271 -0.12 -11.04 15.72
C GLY A 271 1.30 -11.13 15.17
N VAL A 272 1.51 -10.75 13.91
CA VAL A 272 2.83 -10.81 13.25
C VAL A 272 3.82 -9.82 13.87
N LEU A 273 3.41 -8.57 14.10
CA LEU A 273 4.27 -7.55 14.73
C LEU A 273 4.60 -7.90 16.19
N GLY A 274 3.61 -8.39 16.94
CA GLY A 274 3.78 -8.87 18.31
C GLY A 274 4.78 -10.03 18.38
N TYR A 275 4.66 -11.02 17.50
CA TYR A 275 5.61 -12.13 17.40
C TYR A 275 7.03 -11.66 17.06
N ALA A 276 7.17 -10.75 16.09
CA ALA A 276 8.47 -10.19 15.72
C ALA A 276 9.11 -9.42 16.89
N ALA A 277 8.32 -8.64 17.64
CA ALA A 277 8.79 -7.91 18.82
C ALA A 277 9.26 -8.86 19.93
N VAL A 278 8.49 -9.91 20.26
CA VAL A 278 8.88 -10.91 21.26
C VAL A 278 10.15 -11.66 20.85
N ARG A 279 10.26 -12.05 19.57
CA ARG A 279 11.44 -12.72 19.03
C ARG A 279 12.69 -11.84 19.13
N ASN A 280 12.57 -10.55 18.78
CA ASN A 280 13.67 -9.60 18.89
C ASN A 280 14.04 -9.31 20.35
N TRP A 281 13.05 -9.21 21.23
CA TRP A 281 13.25 -9.03 22.67
C TRP A 281 14.03 -10.20 23.29
N ASN A 282 13.67 -11.43 22.94
CA ASN A 282 14.36 -12.63 23.43
C ASN A 282 15.81 -12.67 22.95
N LYS A 283 16.08 -12.37 21.67
CA LYS A 283 17.45 -12.25 21.15
C LYS A 283 18.25 -11.17 21.88
N TRP A 284 17.65 -10.01 22.15
CA TRP A 284 18.30 -8.93 22.88
C TRP A 284 18.59 -9.30 24.33
N LYS A 285 17.67 -10.01 24.99
CA LYS A 285 17.85 -10.52 26.35
C LYS A 285 19.01 -11.52 26.43
N GLU A 286 19.15 -12.40 25.45
CA GLU A 286 20.28 -13.34 25.34
C GLU A 286 21.61 -12.61 25.12
N TRP A 287 21.65 -11.64 24.20
CA TRP A 287 22.82 -10.80 23.97
C TRP A 287 23.23 -10.00 25.22
N ARG A 288 22.26 -9.44 25.96
CA ARG A 288 22.51 -8.74 27.22
C ARG A 288 23.08 -9.68 28.29
N ARG A 289 22.55 -10.90 28.41
CA ARG A 289 23.06 -11.93 29.34
C ARG A 289 24.50 -12.31 28.99
N ARG A 290 24.82 -12.49 27.69
CA ARG A 290 26.19 -12.74 27.22
C ARG A 290 27.13 -11.59 27.56
N ARG A 291 26.69 -10.34 27.40
CA ARG A 291 27.49 -9.16 27.79
C ARG A 291 27.74 -9.06 29.29
N GLN A 292 26.79 -9.44 30.13
CA GLN A 292 27.01 -9.49 31.58
C GLN A 292 28.00 -10.59 32.00
N LEU A 293 28.01 -11.73 31.28
CA LEU A 293 28.98 -12.81 31.52
C LEU A 293 30.36 -12.54 30.90
N GLN A 294 30.43 -11.72 29.85
CA GLN A 294 31.67 -11.29 29.18
C GLN A 294 32.21 -9.96 29.70
N GLN A 295 31.50 -9.28 30.61
CA GLN A 295 32.12 -8.23 31.39
C GLN A 295 33.28 -8.90 32.11
N PRO A 296 34.53 -8.50 31.82
CA PRO A 296 35.67 -9.23 32.30
C PRO A 296 35.58 -9.24 33.82
N ARG A 297 35.99 -10.37 34.38
CA ARG A 297 36.12 -10.61 35.81
C ARG A 297 37.22 -9.72 36.43
N ASP A 298 37.46 -8.54 35.87
CA ASP A 298 38.43 -7.51 36.23
C ASP A 298 38.02 -6.73 37.49
N GLY A 299 36.91 -7.12 38.13
CA GLY A 299 36.52 -6.63 39.45
C GLY A 299 36.94 -7.55 40.61
N ALA A 300 37.70 -8.62 40.33
CA ALA A 300 38.10 -9.61 41.33
C ALA A 300 39.58 -10.04 41.20
N GLU A 301 40.46 -9.13 40.77
CA GLU A 301 41.89 -9.25 41.02
C GLU A 301 42.30 -8.07 41.91
N GLU A 302 42.80 -8.44 43.08
CA GLU A 302 43.38 -7.65 44.15
C GLU A 302 43.92 -6.28 43.71
N ASP A 303 43.30 -5.25 44.28
CA ASP A 303 43.92 -3.97 44.63
C ASP A 303 45.29 -4.22 45.27
N ASP A 304 46.34 -4.24 44.47
CA ASP A 304 47.70 -4.27 44.97
C ASP A 304 48.61 -3.33 44.15
N GLY A 305 48.30 -2.04 44.29
CA GLY A 305 49.29 -0.96 44.21
C GLY A 305 49.54 -0.39 42.81
N VAL A 306 48.58 0.39 42.29
CA VAL A 306 48.95 1.61 41.55
C VAL A 306 49.34 2.63 42.61
N THR A 307 50.61 2.63 43.00
CA THR A 307 51.19 3.66 43.87
C THR A 307 51.91 4.66 42.97
N ASP A 308 51.29 5.81 42.76
CA ASP A 308 51.84 6.96 42.02
C ASP A 308 53.13 7.52 42.69
N ASP A 309 53.44 7.08 43.92
CA ASP A 309 54.55 7.57 44.73
C ASP A 309 55.68 6.54 44.97
N ALA A 310 55.70 5.40 44.27
CA ALA A 310 56.80 4.44 44.43
C ALA A 310 58.09 4.97 43.76
N PRO A 311 59.25 4.92 44.43
CA PRO A 311 60.52 5.33 43.82
C PRO A 311 60.78 4.58 42.52
N LEU A 312 61.31 5.26 41.50
CA LEU A 312 61.58 4.67 40.16
C LEU A 312 62.38 3.36 40.22
N TYR A 313 63.19 3.14 41.26
CA TYR A 313 63.97 1.92 41.45
C TYR A 313 63.15 0.69 41.89
N GLU A 314 61.89 0.85 42.29
CA GLU A 314 60.97 -0.23 42.70
C GLU A 314 60.00 -0.64 41.58
N LEU A 315 60.00 0.09 40.48
CA LEU A 315 59.13 -0.17 39.34
C LEU A 315 59.72 -1.23 38.41
N CYS A 316 58.84 -1.86 37.65
CA CYS A 316 59.22 -2.81 36.62
C CYS A 316 60.06 -2.11 35.54
N VAL A 317 61.21 -2.69 35.20
CA VAL A 317 62.13 -2.12 34.19
C VAL A 317 61.57 -2.10 32.77
N ILE A 318 60.47 -2.83 32.52
CA ILE A 318 59.82 -2.92 31.20
C ILE A 318 58.69 -1.90 31.07
N CYS A 319 57.72 -1.93 31.97
CA CYS A 319 56.56 -1.05 31.86
C CYS A 319 56.68 0.27 32.61
N TRP A 320 57.54 0.37 33.63
CA TRP A 320 57.67 1.55 34.49
C TRP A 320 56.37 2.02 35.16
N VAL A 321 55.32 1.18 35.17
CA VAL A 321 54.00 1.49 35.75
C VAL A 321 53.73 0.71 37.04
N LYS A 322 54.10 -0.57 37.08
CA LYS A 322 53.80 -1.47 38.22
C LYS A 322 55.08 -1.83 38.97
N ARG A 323 54.99 -2.08 40.27
CA ARG A 323 56.12 -2.55 41.10
C ARG A 323 56.66 -3.90 40.63
N ARG A 324 57.97 -4.09 40.76
CA ARG A 324 58.63 -5.37 40.48
C ARG A 324 58.33 -6.37 41.60
N ARG A 325 57.74 -7.51 41.26
CA ARG A 325 57.41 -8.60 42.22
C ARG A 325 57.90 -9.97 41.75
N TYR A 326 58.53 -10.06 40.58
CA TYR A 326 58.97 -11.33 40.00
C TYR A 326 60.48 -11.37 39.84
N ALA A 327 61.09 -12.41 40.43
CA ALA A 327 62.49 -12.74 40.24
C ALA A 327 62.65 -13.91 39.26
N PHE A 328 63.67 -13.85 38.42
CA PHE A 328 63.99 -14.90 37.45
C PHE A 328 65.03 -15.88 37.99
N THR A 329 64.87 -17.17 37.70
CA THR A 329 65.84 -18.21 38.04
C THR A 329 66.60 -18.67 36.78
N PRO A 330 67.91 -18.98 36.89
CA PRO A 330 68.74 -19.01 38.11
C PRO A 330 69.39 -17.66 38.48
N CYS A 331 69.19 -16.59 37.71
CA CYS A 331 69.95 -15.33 37.90
C CYS A 331 69.58 -14.54 39.16
N GLY A 332 68.40 -14.77 39.75
CA GLY A 332 67.92 -14.12 40.97
C GLY A 332 67.44 -12.66 40.81
N HIS A 333 67.45 -12.10 39.59
CA HIS A 333 67.10 -10.68 39.38
C HIS A 333 65.58 -10.44 39.53
N LEU A 334 65.22 -9.61 40.52
CA LEU A 334 63.87 -9.06 40.73
C LEU A 334 63.67 -7.81 39.87
N VAL A 335 63.01 -7.95 38.72
CA VAL A 335 63.00 -6.91 37.67
C VAL A 335 61.63 -6.62 37.06
N CYS A 336 60.70 -7.58 37.11
CA CYS A 336 59.44 -7.50 36.39
C CYS A 336 58.21 -7.48 37.31
N CYS A 337 57.14 -6.83 36.86
CA CYS A 337 55.79 -7.09 37.36
C CYS A 337 55.23 -8.38 36.74
N GLU A 338 54.10 -8.85 37.24
CA GLU A 338 53.46 -10.11 36.80
C GLU A 338 53.26 -10.20 35.29
N GLN A 339 52.61 -9.19 34.71
CA GLN A 339 52.29 -9.15 33.28
C GLN A 339 53.56 -9.10 32.41
N CYS A 340 54.57 -8.35 32.84
CA CYS A 340 55.82 -8.26 32.10
C CYS A 340 56.67 -9.53 32.24
N ALA A 341 56.64 -10.21 33.39
CA ALA A 341 57.32 -11.49 33.59
C ALA A 341 56.72 -12.59 32.71
N ALA A 342 55.39 -12.64 32.56
CA ALA A 342 54.72 -13.56 31.65
C ALA A 342 55.12 -13.33 30.19
N ARG A 343 55.11 -12.06 29.74
CA ARG A 343 55.52 -11.69 28.38
C ARG A 343 56.96 -12.09 28.07
N VAL A 344 57.88 -11.86 29.00
CA VAL A 344 59.30 -12.25 28.82
C VAL A 344 59.44 -13.76 28.68
N LYS A 345 58.66 -14.56 29.41
CA LYS A 345 58.65 -16.03 29.24
C LYS A 345 58.11 -16.48 27.88
N GLU A 346 57.15 -15.75 27.31
CA GLU A 346 56.55 -16.08 26.01
C GLU A 346 57.43 -15.70 24.81
N THR A 347 58.44 -14.85 25.00
CA THR A 347 59.38 -14.52 23.91
C THR A 347 60.24 -15.71 23.52
N GLU A 348 60.58 -15.80 22.22
CA GLU A 348 61.39 -16.89 21.64
C GLU A 348 62.74 -17.10 22.34
N LYS A 349 63.26 -16.05 23.01
CA LYS A 349 64.47 -16.09 23.84
C LYS A 349 64.14 -15.56 25.23
N ALA A 350 63.53 -16.40 26.07
CA ALA A 350 63.27 -16.09 27.48
C ALA A 350 64.58 -15.76 28.21
N THR A 351 64.94 -14.48 28.26
CA THR A 351 66.19 -13.96 28.82
C THR A 351 65.91 -12.83 29.79
N CYS A 352 66.72 -12.74 30.84
CA CYS A 352 66.57 -11.69 31.84
C CYS A 352 66.92 -10.32 31.21
N PRO A 353 66.06 -9.29 31.34
CA PRO A 353 66.32 -7.96 30.78
C PRO A 353 67.60 -7.28 31.28
N VAL A 354 68.14 -7.71 32.44
CA VAL A 354 69.31 -7.08 33.07
C VAL A 354 70.60 -7.84 32.77
N CYS A 355 70.62 -9.17 32.94
CA CYS A 355 71.84 -9.97 32.77
C CYS A 355 71.87 -10.82 31.49
N ILE A 356 70.80 -10.79 30.69
CA ILE A 356 70.66 -11.54 29.42
C ILE A 356 70.71 -13.08 29.61
N GLN A 357 70.79 -13.56 30.86
CA GLN A 357 70.80 -14.99 31.16
C GLN A 357 69.44 -15.63 30.84
N GLN A 358 69.47 -16.84 30.29
CA GLN A 358 68.26 -17.61 29.98
C GLN A 358 67.46 -17.91 31.26
N ILE A 359 66.16 -17.63 31.20
CA ILE A 359 65.21 -17.80 32.30
C ILE A 359 64.67 -19.24 32.27
N GLN A 360 64.74 -19.93 33.41
CA GLN A 360 64.13 -21.25 33.59
C GLN A 360 62.75 -21.14 34.25
N SER A 361 62.64 -20.32 35.29
CA SER A 361 61.36 -20.01 35.94
C SER A 361 61.33 -18.57 36.44
N SER A 362 60.13 -18.10 36.79
CA SER A 362 59.95 -16.83 37.50
C SER A 362 59.16 -17.11 38.76
N VAL A 363 59.58 -16.52 39.87
CA VAL A 363 58.97 -16.70 41.18
C VAL A 363 58.46 -15.35 41.66
N ARG A 364 57.24 -15.32 42.20
CA ARG A 364 56.68 -14.13 42.86
C ARG A 364 57.32 -14.00 44.24
N ILE A 365 57.90 -12.83 44.51
CA ILE A 365 58.41 -12.45 45.82
C ILE A 365 57.32 -11.64 46.51
N HIS A 366 57.04 -11.99 47.77
CA HIS A 366 56.15 -11.26 48.66
C HIS A 366 57.02 -10.50 49.65
N ASP A 367 56.82 -9.18 49.75
CA ASP A 367 57.46 -8.37 50.78
C ASP A 367 56.86 -8.77 52.14
N SER A 368 57.72 -8.99 53.13
CA SER A 368 57.37 -9.43 54.50
C SER A 368 57.00 -8.27 55.41
#